data_AF-A0A816HL24-F1
#
_entry.id   AF-A0A816HL24-F1
#
_cell.length_a   1.000
_cell.length_b   1.000
_cell.length_c   1.000
_cell.angle_alpha   90.00
_cell.angle_beta   90.00
_cell.angle_gamma   90.00
#
_symmetry.space_group_name_H-M   'P 1'
#
loop_
_entity.id
_entity.type
_entity.pdbx_description
1 polymer ?
#
loop_
_entity_poly.entity_id
_entity_poly.type
_entity_poly.pdbx_seq_one_letter_code
_entity_poly.pdbx_strand_id
1 'polypeptide(L)'
;LATLLSQEDQLHYHQINNIQLPQHVLYILHQLTFTFTPSTSSSSSATLWTAITLLKKLYLLSQQQHPIDLITIVASFTLAHKYQHSQTHILDYHLIAHTFNIHDIQLIHDGEVALLDALSYDISVPTPDDFFSYFSNLANNTDPKIKTIIDEARLALSSPSLSHQTF
;
A
#
# COMPACT_ATOMS: atom_id res chain seq x y z
N LEU A 1 22.73 12.76 -4.24
CA LEU A 1 21.41 13.26 -3.79
C LEU A 1 20.45 13.57 -4.96
N ALA A 2 20.65 13.15 -6.22
CA ALA A 2 19.77 13.68 -7.29
C ALA A 2 19.75 12.87 -8.61
N THR A 3 19.57 11.54 -8.60
CA THR A 3 19.55 10.80 -9.89
C THR A 3 18.57 9.64 -10.01
N LEU A 4 17.56 9.48 -9.16
CA LEU A 4 16.63 8.34 -9.34
C LEU A 4 15.13 8.61 -9.15
N LEU A 5 14.76 9.82 -8.72
CA LEU A 5 13.39 10.33 -8.84
C LEU A 5 13.54 11.74 -9.39
N SER A 6 12.88 12.04 -10.50
CA SER A 6 12.85 13.40 -11.01
C SER A 6 12.30 14.33 -9.91
N GLN A 7 12.63 15.63 -9.95
CA GLN A 7 12.04 16.58 -9.00
C GLN A 7 10.50 16.50 -9.00
N GLU A 8 9.89 16.15 -10.13
CA GLU A 8 8.46 15.92 -10.27
C GLU A 8 7.98 14.68 -9.52
N ASP A 9 8.74 13.58 -9.55
CA ASP A 9 8.39 12.35 -8.82
C ASP A 9 8.48 12.55 -7.29
N GLN A 10 9.45 13.35 -6.83
CA GLN A 10 9.58 13.69 -5.40
C GLN A 10 8.41 14.55 -4.93
N LEU A 11 7.97 15.50 -5.76
CA LEU A 11 6.85 16.39 -5.46
C LEU A 11 5.53 15.60 -5.45
N HIS A 12 5.33 14.69 -6.41
CA HIS A 12 4.20 13.77 -6.44
C HIS A 12 4.17 12.85 -5.21
N TYR A 13 5.30 12.26 -4.84
CA TYR A 13 5.37 11.40 -3.65
C TYR A 13 5.00 12.15 -2.36
N HIS A 14 5.47 13.40 -2.25
CA HIS A 14 5.16 14.24 -1.09
C HIS A 14 3.68 14.66 -1.03
N GLN A 15 3.04 14.90 -2.19
CA GLN A 15 1.62 15.18 -2.29
C GLN A 15 0.76 13.98 -1.92
N ILE A 16 1.11 12.79 -2.42
CA ILE A 16 0.42 11.53 -2.12
C ILE A 16 0.43 11.26 -0.60
N ASN A 17 1.58 11.39 0.06
CA ASN A 17 1.69 11.08 1.49
C ASN A 17 0.82 11.99 2.37
N ASN A 18 0.63 13.25 1.97
CA ASN A 18 -0.17 14.23 2.71
C ASN A 18 -1.69 14.02 2.57
N ILE A 19 -2.15 13.14 1.67
CA ILE A 19 -3.57 12.82 1.55
C ILE A 19 -4.01 12.02 2.77
N GLN A 20 -4.98 12.55 3.51
CA GLN A 20 -5.66 11.84 4.58
C GLN A 20 -6.85 11.07 4.01
N LEU A 21 -6.78 9.74 4.11
CA LEU A 21 -7.92 8.87 3.80
C LEU A 21 -8.87 8.81 5.00
N PRO A 22 -10.19 8.68 4.79
CA PRO A 22 -11.14 8.48 5.88
C PRO A 22 -10.81 7.25 6.73
N GLN A 23 -11.05 7.33 8.04
CA GLN A 23 -10.71 6.24 8.97
C GLN A 23 -11.41 4.91 8.64
N HIS A 24 -12.65 4.96 8.14
CA HIS A 24 -13.37 3.74 7.74
C HIS A 24 -12.71 3.03 6.55
N VAL A 25 -12.09 3.77 5.62
CA VAL A 25 -11.33 3.20 4.50
C VAL A 25 -10.12 2.43 5.02
N LEU A 26 -9.37 3.04 5.93
CA LEU A 26 -8.20 2.41 6.56
C LEU A 26 -8.59 1.16 7.35
N TYR A 27 -9.72 1.21 8.07
CA TYR A 27 -10.25 0.06 8.81
C TYR A 27 -10.58 -1.11 7.87
N ILE A 28 -11.29 -0.86 6.77
CA ILE A 28 -11.64 -1.91 5.80
C ILE A 28 -10.38 -2.53 5.18
N LEU A 29 -9.41 -1.71 4.76
CA LEU A 29 -8.14 -2.20 4.23
C LEU A 29 -7.38 -3.05 5.25
N HIS A 30 -7.35 -2.64 6.50
CA HIS A 30 -6.70 -3.41 7.56
C HIS A 30 -7.39 -4.77 7.77
N GLN A 31 -8.73 -4.84 7.74
CA GLN A 31 -9.47 -6.10 7.81
C GLN A 31 -9.14 -7.00 6.62
N LEU A 32 -9.18 -6.45 5.39
CA LEU A 32 -8.82 -7.18 4.17
C LEU A 32 -7.40 -7.75 4.25
N THR A 33 -6.42 -6.92 4.61
CA THR A 33 -5.03 -7.36 4.75
C THR A 33 -4.92 -8.46 5.79
N PHE A 34 -5.47 -8.27 7.00
CA PHE A 34 -5.38 -9.25 8.07
C PHE A 34 -6.01 -10.60 7.69
N THR A 35 -7.15 -10.59 7.00
CA THR A 35 -7.88 -11.81 6.64
C THR A 35 -7.25 -12.55 5.45
N PHE A 36 -6.73 -11.83 4.47
CA PHE A 36 -6.42 -12.40 3.15
C PHE A 36 -4.93 -12.42 2.80
N THR A 37 -4.05 -11.80 3.60
CA THR A 37 -2.60 -11.90 3.37
C THR A 37 -1.98 -13.01 4.22
N PRO A 38 -1.02 -13.79 3.68
CA PRO A 38 -0.29 -14.78 4.46
C PRO A 38 0.46 -14.10 5.61
N SER A 39 0.53 -14.77 6.77
CA SER A 39 0.94 -14.21 8.06
C SER A 39 2.43 -13.86 8.21
N THR A 40 3.15 -13.60 7.11
CA THR A 40 4.50 -13.04 7.17
C THR A 40 4.38 -11.52 7.31
N SER A 41 4.91 -10.97 8.42
CA SER A 41 4.74 -9.56 8.82
C SER A 41 5.17 -8.55 7.75
N SER A 42 6.11 -8.91 6.87
CA SER A 42 6.56 -8.03 5.78
C SER A 42 5.57 -7.96 4.62
N SER A 43 4.93 -9.07 4.24
CA SER A 43 4.06 -9.11 3.07
C SER A 43 2.69 -8.48 3.34
N SER A 44 2.15 -8.65 4.54
CA SER A 44 0.89 -8.01 4.96
C SER A 44 1.04 -6.49 5.03
N SER A 45 2.12 -6.01 5.63
CA SER A 45 2.44 -4.57 5.72
C SER A 45 2.65 -3.95 4.34
N ALA A 46 3.40 -4.62 3.46
CA ALA A 46 3.63 -4.15 2.09
C ALA A 46 2.34 -4.10 1.26
N THR A 47 1.46 -5.10 1.38
CA THR A 47 0.15 -5.12 0.72
C THR A 47 -0.75 -3.99 1.21
N LEU A 48 -0.81 -3.76 2.53
CA LEU A 48 -1.57 -2.64 3.10
C LEU A 48 -1.04 -1.28 2.62
N TRP A 49 0.29 -1.09 2.65
CA TRP A 49 0.95 0.13 2.19
C TRP A 49 0.67 0.40 0.71
N THR A 50 0.75 -0.64 -0.11
CA THR A 50 0.48 -0.57 -1.56
C THR A 50 -0.97 -0.17 -1.80
N ALA A 51 -1.93 -0.82 -1.16
CA ALA A 51 -3.35 -0.51 -1.31
C ALA A 51 -3.68 0.95 -0.92
N ILE A 52 -3.16 1.41 0.23
CA ILE A 52 -3.32 2.80 0.69
C ILE A 52 -2.73 3.77 -0.34
N THR A 53 -1.56 3.47 -0.87
CA THR A 53 -0.88 4.35 -1.84
C THR A 53 -1.65 4.43 -3.15
N LEU A 54 -2.19 3.31 -3.66
CA LEU A 54 -3.02 3.30 -4.87
C LEU A 54 -4.28 4.16 -4.70
N LEU A 55 -4.96 4.07 -3.54
CA LEU A 55 -6.11 4.93 -3.24
C LEU A 55 -5.73 6.41 -3.18
N LYS A 56 -4.59 6.73 -2.55
CA LYS A 56 -4.11 8.12 -2.49
C LYS A 56 -3.75 8.66 -3.87
N LYS A 57 -3.12 7.85 -4.74
CA LYS A 57 -2.86 8.21 -6.15
C LYS A 57 -4.17 8.52 -6.88
N LEU A 58 -5.18 7.65 -6.77
CA LEU A 58 -6.50 7.87 -7.37
C LEU A 58 -7.13 9.18 -6.85
N TYR A 59 -7.08 9.39 -5.54
CA TYR A 59 -7.65 10.59 -4.91
C TYR A 59 -6.93 11.88 -5.35
N LEU A 60 -5.62 11.82 -5.58
CA LEU A 60 -4.85 12.94 -6.13
C LEU A 60 -5.26 13.23 -7.59
N LEU A 61 -5.29 12.21 -8.44
CA LEU A 61 -5.61 12.34 -9.87
C LEU A 61 -7.04 12.82 -10.10
N SER A 62 -7.96 12.39 -9.26
CA SER A 62 -9.37 12.83 -9.27
C SER A 62 -9.60 14.20 -8.64
N GLN A 63 -8.55 14.92 -8.23
CA GLN A 63 -8.67 16.18 -7.49
C GLN A 63 -9.59 16.09 -6.26
N GLN A 64 -9.56 14.95 -5.57
CA GLN A 64 -10.37 14.67 -4.38
C GLN A 64 -11.88 14.57 -4.64
N GLN A 65 -12.29 14.42 -5.90
CA GLN A 65 -13.71 14.35 -6.27
C GLN A 65 -14.23 12.92 -6.42
N HIS A 66 -13.33 11.91 -6.54
CA HIS A 66 -13.78 10.53 -6.61
C HIS A 66 -14.20 10.02 -5.23
N PRO A 67 -15.46 9.57 -5.06
CA PRO A 67 -15.87 8.90 -3.83
C PRO A 67 -15.09 7.59 -3.70
N ILE A 68 -14.50 7.38 -2.52
CA ILE A 68 -13.87 6.10 -2.18
C ILE A 68 -14.98 5.17 -1.69
N ASP A 69 -15.58 4.44 -2.63
CA ASP A 69 -16.60 3.44 -2.33
C ASP A 69 -15.98 2.08 -1.99
N LEU A 70 -16.81 1.16 -1.50
CA LEU A 70 -16.36 -0.17 -1.08
C LEU A 70 -15.67 -0.95 -2.22
N ILE A 71 -16.16 -0.83 -3.45
CA ILE A 71 -15.58 -1.49 -4.61
C ILE A 71 -14.18 -0.95 -4.90
N THR A 72 -13.98 0.36 -4.84
CA THR A 72 -12.66 0.99 -5.02
C THR A 72 -11.68 0.55 -3.92
N ILE A 73 -12.14 0.41 -2.68
CA ILE A 73 -11.32 -0.09 -1.56
C ILE A 73 -10.92 -1.55 -1.80
N VAL A 74 -11.88 -2.41 -2.16
CA VAL A 74 -11.62 -3.82 -2.43
C VAL A 74 -10.70 -4.01 -3.64
N ALA A 75 -10.92 -3.25 -4.72
CA ALA A 75 -10.10 -3.27 -5.93
C ALA A 75 -8.65 -2.82 -5.66
N SER A 76 -8.45 -1.78 -4.86
CA SER A 76 -7.10 -1.35 -4.48
C SER A 76 -6.37 -2.41 -3.64
N PHE A 77 -7.08 -3.10 -2.74
CA PHE A 77 -6.54 -4.23 -2.00
C PHE A 77 -6.19 -5.41 -2.91
N THR A 78 -7.10 -5.82 -3.81
CA THR A 78 -6.88 -7.00 -4.67
C THR A 78 -5.72 -6.77 -5.65
N LEU A 79 -5.58 -5.55 -6.19
CA LEU A 79 -4.42 -5.17 -7.02
C LEU A 79 -3.13 -5.14 -6.20
N ALA A 80 -3.15 -4.57 -5.00
CA ALA A 80 -2.00 -4.59 -4.10
C ALA A 80 -1.57 -6.02 -3.76
N HIS A 81 -2.52 -6.90 -3.49
CA HIS A 81 -2.25 -8.31 -3.21
C HIS A 81 -1.59 -9.00 -4.42
N LYS A 82 -2.13 -8.79 -5.63
CA LYS A 82 -1.54 -9.32 -6.88
C LYS A 82 -0.14 -8.79 -7.15
N TYR A 83 0.12 -7.54 -6.78
CA TYR A 83 1.42 -6.91 -6.99
C TYR A 83 2.48 -7.44 -6.01
N GLN A 84 2.11 -7.63 -4.75
CA GLN A 84 3.04 -8.04 -3.68
C GLN A 84 3.23 -9.55 -3.57
N HIS A 85 2.26 -10.34 -4.01
CA HIS A 85 2.30 -11.80 -3.93
C HIS A 85 2.49 -12.43 -5.30
N SER A 86 3.40 -13.40 -5.39
CA SER A 86 3.56 -14.22 -6.59
C SER A 86 2.28 -15.04 -6.87
N GLN A 87 2.15 -15.54 -8.11
CA GLN A 87 0.99 -16.33 -8.59
C GLN A 87 0.59 -17.54 -7.73
N THR A 88 1.42 -17.95 -6.76
CA THR A 88 1.13 -19.07 -5.86
C THR A 88 0.13 -18.72 -4.75
N HIS A 89 -0.13 -17.44 -4.48
CA HIS A 89 -1.15 -16.99 -3.53
C HIS A 89 -2.34 -16.39 -4.28
N ILE A 90 -3.23 -17.27 -4.72
CA ILE A 90 -4.45 -16.88 -5.42
C ILE A 90 -5.44 -16.33 -4.39
N LEU A 91 -5.89 -15.11 -4.62
CA LEU A 91 -6.89 -14.44 -3.79
C LEU A 91 -8.28 -15.02 -4.09
N ASP A 92 -9.02 -15.42 -3.06
CA ASP A 92 -10.38 -15.94 -3.21
C ASP A 92 -11.41 -14.80 -3.29
N TYR A 93 -11.77 -14.45 -4.52
CA TYR A 93 -12.76 -13.41 -4.81
C TYR A 93 -14.16 -13.74 -4.28
N HIS A 94 -14.54 -15.02 -4.20
CA HIS A 94 -15.83 -15.41 -3.62
C HIS A 94 -15.86 -15.12 -2.13
N LEU A 95 -14.77 -15.42 -1.43
CA LEU A 95 -14.66 -15.15 0.00
C LEU A 95 -14.66 -13.65 0.31
N ILE A 96 -13.96 -12.85 -0.50
CA ILE A 96 -14.02 -11.37 -0.39
C ILE A 96 -15.44 -10.88 -0.61
N ALA A 97 -16.08 -11.32 -1.69
CA ALA A 97 -17.42 -10.88 -2.03
C ALA A 97 -18.44 -11.24 -0.93
N HIS A 98 -18.35 -12.45 -0.37
CA HIS A 98 -19.16 -12.87 0.76
C HIS A 98 -18.89 -12.02 2.02
N THR A 99 -17.63 -11.74 2.34
CA THR A 99 -17.23 -10.96 3.54
C THR A 99 -17.81 -9.56 3.52
N PHE A 100 -17.90 -8.95 2.34
CA PHE A 100 -18.35 -7.57 2.14
C PHE A 100 -19.76 -7.47 1.56
N ASN A 101 -20.49 -8.59 1.47
CA ASN A 101 -21.82 -8.67 0.89
C ASN A 101 -21.92 -8.08 -0.53
N ILE A 102 -20.88 -8.30 -1.34
CA ILE A 102 -20.83 -7.93 -2.75
C ILE A 102 -21.50 -9.05 -3.53
N HIS A 103 -22.63 -8.75 -4.16
CA HIS A 103 -23.48 -9.76 -4.79
C HIS A 103 -22.97 -10.18 -6.18
N ASP A 104 -22.15 -9.32 -6.80
CA ASP A 104 -21.59 -9.56 -8.12
C ASP A 104 -20.06 -9.41 -8.06
N ILE A 105 -19.37 -10.54 -8.21
CA ILE A 105 -17.91 -10.60 -8.22
C ILE A 105 -17.34 -9.86 -9.42
N GLN A 106 -18.10 -9.77 -10.51
CA GLN A 106 -17.68 -9.01 -11.69
C GLN A 106 -17.43 -7.55 -11.35
N LEU A 107 -18.19 -6.97 -10.39
CA LEU A 107 -17.95 -5.60 -9.92
C LEU A 107 -16.57 -5.42 -9.29
N ILE A 108 -16.02 -6.45 -8.64
CA ILE A 108 -14.66 -6.39 -8.11
C ILE A 108 -13.67 -6.32 -9.27
N HIS A 109 -13.84 -7.17 -10.28
CA HIS A 109 -12.96 -7.17 -11.45
C HIS A 109 -13.05 -5.87 -12.26
N ASP A 110 -14.27 -5.39 -12.50
CA ASP A 110 -14.50 -4.12 -13.20
C ASP A 110 -13.91 -2.94 -12.41
N GLY A 111 -14.00 -3.00 -11.06
CA GLY A 111 -13.34 -2.04 -10.17
C GLY A 111 -11.81 -2.07 -10.27
N GLU A 112 -11.20 -3.25 -10.40
CA GLU A 112 -9.75 -3.37 -10.64
C GLU A 112 -9.35 -2.74 -11.96
N VAL A 113 -10.07 -3.02 -13.04
CA VAL A 113 -9.80 -2.48 -14.37
C VAL A 113 -9.97 -0.96 -14.36
N ALA A 114 -11.06 -0.46 -13.79
CA ALA A 114 -11.29 0.97 -13.66
C ALA A 114 -10.19 1.67 -12.84
N LEU A 115 -9.70 1.04 -11.77
CA LEU A 115 -8.59 1.58 -10.98
C LEU A 115 -7.29 1.61 -11.78
N LEU A 116 -6.97 0.54 -12.52
CA LEU A 116 -5.80 0.50 -13.39
C LEU A 116 -5.85 1.58 -14.48
N ASP A 117 -6.99 1.74 -15.14
CA ASP A 117 -7.19 2.76 -16.17
C ASP A 117 -7.04 4.16 -15.57
N ALA A 118 -7.65 4.41 -14.40
CA ALA A 118 -7.53 5.70 -13.71
C ALA A 118 -6.10 6.02 -13.28
N LEU A 119 -5.30 4.99 -12.95
CA LEU A 119 -3.88 5.12 -12.61
C LEU A 119 -2.96 5.09 -13.83
N SER A 120 -3.50 5.01 -15.05
CA SER A 120 -2.69 4.82 -16.27
C SER A 120 -1.73 3.65 -16.16
N TYR A 121 -2.16 2.58 -15.49
CA TYR A 121 -1.38 1.37 -15.19
C TYR A 121 -0.12 1.59 -14.34
N ASP A 122 0.09 2.79 -13.75
CA ASP A 122 1.17 3.03 -12.79
C ASP A 122 0.79 2.58 -11.36
N ILE A 123 0.91 1.27 -11.14
CA ILE A 123 0.75 0.64 -9.83
C ILE A 123 2.06 0.57 -9.03
N SER A 124 3.14 1.19 -9.53
CA SER A 124 4.43 1.17 -8.87
C SER A 124 4.33 1.91 -7.54
N VAL A 125 4.57 1.19 -6.45
CA VAL A 125 4.59 1.76 -5.10
C VAL A 125 5.92 1.40 -4.45
N PRO A 126 6.83 2.36 -4.23
CA PRO A 126 8.01 2.10 -3.42
C PRO A 126 7.54 1.84 -1.98
N THR A 127 7.87 0.65 -1.48
CA THR A 127 7.55 0.24 -0.12
C THR A 127 8.67 0.69 0.83
N PRO A 128 8.39 0.85 2.14
CA PRO A 128 9.44 1.12 3.12
C PRO A 128 10.60 0.11 3.05
N ASP A 129 10.33 -1.16 2.77
CA ASP A 129 11.35 -2.20 2.61
C ASP A 129 12.29 -1.96 1.42
N ASP A 130 11.80 -1.37 0.33
CA ASP A 130 12.64 -0.97 -0.81
C ASP A 130 13.63 0.13 -0.40
N PHE A 131 13.18 1.09 0.39
CA PHE A 131 14.03 2.13 0.95
C PHE A 131 15.06 1.53 1.91
N PHE A 132 14.66 0.66 2.84
CA PHE A 132 15.58 0.00 3.77
C PHE A 132 16.63 -0.83 3.05
N SER A 133 16.24 -1.56 2.01
CA SER A 133 17.17 -2.37 1.21
C SER A 133 18.19 -1.50 0.49
N TYR A 134 17.74 -0.40 -0.12
CA TYR A 134 18.63 0.57 -0.76
C TYR A 134 19.63 1.17 0.22
N PHE A 135 19.15 1.70 1.35
CA PHE A 135 20.02 2.32 2.34
C PHE A 135 20.95 1.31 3.02
N SER A 136 20.52 0.07 3.25
CA SER A 136 21.38 -0.98 3.80
C SER A 136 22.54 -1.30 2.85
N ASN A 137 22.26 -1.38 1.55
CA ASN A 137 23.28 -1.57 0.52
C ASN A 137 24.25 -0.38 0.44
N LEU A 138 23.75 0.84 0.62
CA LEU A 138 24.59 2.04 0.68
C LEU A 138 25.46 2.06 1.95
N ALA A 139 24.88 1.72 3.10
CA ALA A 139 25.55 1.73 4.40
C ALA A 139 26.68 0.69 4.48
N ASN A 140 26.46 -0.50 3.92
CA ASN A 140 27.50 -1.53 3.78
C ASN A 140 28.72 -1.03 2.99
N ASN A 141 28.57 0.02 2.17
CA ASN A 141 29.64 0.62 1.37
C ASN A 141 30.23 1.92 1.95
N THR A 142 29.66 2.51 3.03
CA THR A 142 30.01 3.90 3.37
C THR A 142 30.22 4.22 4.87
N ASP A 143 29.52 3.57 5.83
CA ASP A 143 29.78 3.75 7.28
C ASP A 143 28.94 2.77 8.15
N PRO A 144 29.53 2.01 9.09
CA PRO A 144 28.78 1.14 10.01
C PRO A 144 27.74 1.86 10.89
N LYS A 145 27.89 3.16 11.19
CA LYS A 145 26.88 3.92 11.95
C LYS A 145 25.58 4.13 11.19
N ILE A 146 25.64 4.27 9.87
CA ILE A 146 24.45 4.43 9.02
C ILE A 146 23.64 3.13 9.05
N LYS A 147 24.31 1.98 9.06
CA LYS A 147 23.67 0.67 9.18
C LYS A 147 22.86 0.54 10.47
N THR A 148 23.43 0.95 11.60
CA THR A 148 22.73 0.93 12.90
C THR A 148 21.46 1.78 12.89
N ILE A 149 21.50 2.99 12.30
CA ILE A 149 20.32 3.86 12.21
C ILE A 149 19.21 3.24 11.35
N ILE A 150 19.58 2.59 10.24
CA ILE A 150 18.64 1.90 9.35
C ILE A 150 17.99 0.70 10.07
N ASP A 151 18.78 -0.08 10.79
CA ASP A 151 18.30 -1.24 11.55
C ASP A 151 17.35 -0.82 12.69
N GLU A 152 17.67 0.27 13.41
CA GLU A 152 16.80 0.85 14.44
C GLU A 152 15.48 1.38 13.86
N ALA A 153 15.53 2.08 12.73
CA ALA A 153 14.33 2.57 12.05
C ALA A 153 13.44 1.42 11.54
N ARG A 154 14.05 0.34 11.04
CA ARG A 154 13.33 -0.87 10.62
C ARG A 154 12.64 -1.54 11.81
N LEU A 155 13.33 -1.67 12.94
CA LEU A 155 12.76 -2.24 14.18
C LEU A 155 11.59 -1.40 14.73
N ALA A 156 11.70 -0.08 14.68
CA ALA A 156 10.62 0.82 15.10
C ALA A 156 9.35 0.65 14.26
N LEU A 157 9.50 0.48 12.94
CA LEU A 157 8.37 0.25 12.02
C LEU A 157 7.81 -1.19 12.08
N SER A 158 8.60 -2.15 12.59
CA SER A 158 8.20 -3.56 12.71
C SER A 158 7.52 -3.88 14.05
N SER A 159 7.58 -2.96 15.02
CA SER A 159 7.09 -3.19 16.38
C SER A 159 5.60 -2.82 16.49
N PRO A 160 4.71 -3.73 16.96
CA PRO A 160 3.27 -3.48 17.05
C PRO A 160 2.86 -2.61 18.26
N SER A 161 3.68 -1.64 18.67
CA SER A 161 3.40 -0.79 19.82
C SER A 161 3.28 0.68 19.43
N LEU A 162 2.05 1.07 19.06
CA LEU A 162 1.43 2.35 19.41
C LEU A 162 -0.10 2.20 19.36
N SER A 163 -0.60 1.18 20.07
CA SER A 163 -1.89 1.32 20.73
C SER A 163 -1.72 2.29 21.90
N HIS A 164 -2.54 3.34 21.91
CA HIS A 164 -2.76 4.28 23.00
C HIS A 164 -1.67 5.33 23.28
N GLN A 165 -1.97 6.56 22.86
CA GLN A 165 -1.78 7.86 23.53
C GLN A 165 -1.87 8.90 22.40
N THR A 166 -2.92 9.69 22.21
CA THR A 166 -3.69 10.51 23.17
C THR A 166 -5.09 10.82 22.61
N PHE A 167 -6.01 11.10 23.53
CA PHE A 167 -7.42 11.54 23.38
C PHE A 167 -7.74 12.45 22.19
#